data_AF-A0A934LX41-F1
#
_entry.id   AF-A0A934LX41-F1
#
_cell.length_a   1.000
_cell.length_b   1.000
_cell.length_c   1.000
_cell.angle_alpha   90.00
_cell.angle_beta   90.00
_cell.angle_gamma   90.00
#
_symmetry.space_group_name_H-M   'P 1'
#
loop_
_entity.id
_entity.type
_entity.pdbx_description
1 polymer ?
#
loop_
_entity_poly.entity_id
_entity_poly.type
_entity_poly.pdbx_seq_one_letter_code
_entity_poly.pdbx_strand_id
1 'polypeptide(L)'
;RWNEAGQPTRSAAELVIGLKATWQVIHDTLNHWTPADLIEIVHDTDENGEDQTYTRQWVIWHLIEHDLHHGGELSFTLGMHKLAGITI
;
A
#
# COMPACT_ATOMS: atom_id res chain seq x y z
N ARG A 1 -7.83 -6.60 -15.34
CA ARG A 1 -6.96 -5.51 -14.87
C ARG A 1 -7.71 -4.66 -13.87
N TRP A 2 -7.04 -3.86 -13.04
CA TRP A 2 -7.67 -3.00 -12.01
C TRP A 2 -7.67 -1.53 -12.50
N ASN A 3 -8.61 -0.72 -12.00
CA ASN A 3 -8.67 0.74 -12.22
C ASN A 3 -8.64 1.22 -13.68
N GLU A 4 -9.23 0.46 -14.60
CA GLU A 4 -9.39 0.92 -16.00
C GLU A 4 -10.73 1.63 -16.21
N ALA A 5 -10.76 2.56 -17.17
CA ALA A 5 -11.99 3.25 -17.57
C ALA A 5 -13.07 2.25 -18.03
N GLY A 6 -14.30 2.42 -17.53
CA GLY A 6 -15.43 1.55 -17.83
C GLY A 6 -15.56 0.32 -16.93
N GLN A 7 -14.64 0.10 -15.99
CA GLN A 7 -14.81 -0.94 -14.98
C GLN A 7 -15.78 -0.50 -13.87
N PRO A 8 -16.56 -1.44 -13.30
CA PRO A 8 -17.44 -1.11 -12.18
C PRO A 8 -16.63 -0.68 -10.95
N THR A 9 -17.15 0.31 -10.23
CA THR A 9 -16.62 0.70 -8.92
C THR A 9 -16.66 -0.50 -7.98
N ARG A 10 -15.54 -0.78 -7.31
CA ARG A 10 -15.48 -1.88 -6.33
C ARG A 10 -16.22 -1.49 -5.07
N SER A 11 -16.93 -2.44 -4.49
CA SER A 11 -17.56 -2.27 -3.19
C SER A 11 -16.51 -2.17 -2.09
N ALA A 12 -16.86 -1.51 -0.98
CA ALA A 12 -16.01 -1.48 0.20
C ALA A 12 -15.67 -2.90 0.73
N ALA A 13 -16.63 -3.84 0.62
CA ALA A 13 -16.42 -5.22 1.04
C ALA A 13 -15.34 -5.92 0.21
N GLU A 14 -15.34 -5.74 -1.11
CA GLU A 14 -14.30 -6.29 -1.99
C GLU A 14 -12.92 -5.71 -1.67
N LEU A 15 -12.84 -4.40 -1.41
CA LEU A 15 -11.58 -3.75 -1.04
C LEU A 15 -11.04 -4.27 0.30
N VAL A 16 -11.90 -4.44 1.30
CA VAL A 16 -11.52 -5.00 2.61
C VAL A 16 -11.03 -6.44 2.48
N ILE A 17 -11.65 -7.26 1.63
CA ILE A 17 -11.18 -8.63 1.36
C ILE A 17 -9.80 -8.61 0.72
N GLY A 18 -9.61 -7.77 -0.30
CA GLY A 18 -8.32 -7.61 -0.97
C GLY A 18 -7.22 -7.19 0.01
N LEU A 19 -7.49 -6.18 0.85
CA LEU A 19 -6.55 -5.68 1.85
C LEU A 19 -6.16 -6.75 2.87
N LYS A 20 -7.13 -7.55 3.35
CA LYS A 20 -6.83 -8.65 4.28
C LYS A 20 -5.95 -9.73 3.64
N ALA A 21 -6.23 -10.06 2.37
CA ALA A 21 -5.47 -11.07 1.65
C ALA A 21 -4.02 -10.61 1.42
N THR A 22 -3.81 -9.36 1.02
CA THR A 22 -2.46 -8.81 0.81
C THR A 22 -1.72 -8.61 2.13
N TRP A 23 -2.41 -8.18 3.19
CA TRP A 23 -1.81 -8.06 4.52
C TRP A 23 -1.25 -9.40 5.04
N GLN A 24 -1.97 -10.51 4.83
CA GLN A 24 -1.48 -11.82 5.23
C GLN A 24 -0.15 -12.16 4.56
N VAL A 25 -0.02 -11.89 3.25
CA VAL A 25 1.23 -12.10 2.50
C VAL A 25 2.37 -11.23 3.04
N ILE A 26 2.10 -9.95 3.31
CA ILE A 26 3.09 -9.02 3.89
C ILE A 26 3.53 -9.53 5.26
N HIS A 27 2.57 -9.86 6.13
CA HIS A 27 2.83 -10.34 7.48
C HIS A 27 3.68 -11.61 7.49
N ASP A 28 3.32 -12.59 6.66
CA ASP A 28 4.08 -13.83 6.57
C ASP A 28 5.49 -13.58 6.04
N THR A 29 5.64 -12.71 5.03
CA THR A 29 6.96 -12.35 4.48
C THR A 29 7.84 -11.68 5.54
N LEU A 30 7.33 -10.69 6.26
CA LEU A 30 8.07 -9.97 7.29
C LEU A 30 8.48 -10.87 8.46
N ASN A 31 7.69 -11.90 8.79
CA ASN A 31 8.06 -12.86 9.83
C ASN A 31 9.20 -13.81 9.42
N HIS A 32 9.45 -13.98 8.12
CA HIS A 32 10.57 -14.80 7.64
C HIS A 32 11.84 -13.97 7.43
N TRP A 33 11.72 -12.67 7.17
CA TRP A 33 12.87 -11.81 6.91
C TRP A 33 13.62 -11.44 8.19
N THR A 34 14.93 -11.38 8.04
CA THR A 34 15.87 -10.86 9.01
C THR A 34 16.31 -9.45 8.62
N PRO A 35 16.95 -8.68 9.52
CA PRO A 35 17.52 -7.38 9.14
C PRO A 35 18.52 -7.45 7.98
N ALA A 36 19.20 -8.59 7.79
CA ALA A 36 20.12 -8.77 6.66
C ALA A 36 19.39 -8.85 5.31
N ASP A 37 18.13 -9.27 5.30
CA ASP A 37 17.32 -9.29 4.09
C ASP A 37 16.93 -7.89 3.62
N LEU A 38 17.02 -6.87 4.49
CA LEU A 38 16.53 -5.52 4.19
C LEU A 38 17.40 -4.75 3.19
N ILE A 39 18.64 -5.20 2.95
CA ILE A 39 19.55 -4.60 1.97
C ILE A 39 19.35 -5.13 0.53
N GLU A 40 18.53 -6.17 0.37
CA GLU A 40 18.24 -6.74 -0.96
C GLU A 40 17.60 -5.72 -1.88
N ILE A 41 18.03 -5.72 -3.14
CA ILE A 41 17.57 -4.78 -4.17
C ILE A 41 16.33 -5.33 -4.87
N VAL A 42 15.31 -4.50 -4.95
CA VAL A 42 14.09 -4.69 -5.74
C VAL A 42 14.22 -3.80 -6.98
N HIS A 43 13.96 -4.40 -8.13
CA HIS A 43 13.90 -3.70 -9.41
C HIS A 43 12.46 -3.35 -9.74
N ASP A 44 12.24 -2.13 -10.18
CA ASP A 44 10.97 -1.66 -10.70
C ASP A 44 11.20 -0.88 -12.00
N THR A 45 10.15 -0.68 -12.78
CA THR A 45 10.20 0.14 -13.98
C THR A 45 9.18 1.26 -13.84
N ASP A 46 9.64 2.50 -13.96
CA ASP A 46 8.73 3.64 -13.83
C ASP A 46 7.80 3.80 -15.05
N GLU A 47 6.94 4.80 -14.98
CA GLU A 47 5.96 5.11 -16.04
C GLU A 47 6.59 5.50 -17.38
N ASN A 48 7.86 5.91 -17.39
CA ASN A 48 8.63 6.25 -18.59
C ASN A 48 9.45 5.07 -19.13
N GLY A 49 9.44 3.92 -18.43
CA GLY A 49 10.22 2.75 -18.79
C GLY A 49 11.65 2.75 -18.25
N GLU A 50 11.99 3.66 -17.33
CA GLU A 50 13.32 3.70 -16.72
C GLU A 50 13.43 2.69 -15.56
N ASP A 51 14.56 1.99 -15.49
CA ASP A 51 14.84 1.02 -14.43
C ASP A 51 15.13 1.76 -13.12
N GLN A 52 14.40 1.40 -12.07
CA GLN A 52 14.53 1.95 -10.73
C GLN A 52 14.94 0.82 -9.78
N THR A 53 15.80 1.15 -8.82
CA THR A 53 16.27 0.18 -7.83
C THR A 53 16.07 0.71 -6.42
N TYR A 54 15.49 -0.13 -5.56
CA TYR A 54 15.19 0.21 -4.19
C TYR A 54 15.63 -0.92 -3.27
N THR A 55 16.10 -0.61 -2.07
CA THR A 55 16.28 -1.66 -1.05
C THR A 55 14.91 -2.08 -0.50
N ARG A 56 14.78 -3.31 -0.02
CA ARG A 56 13.58 -3.72 0.72
C ARG A 56 13.28 -2.80 1.91
N GLN A 57 14.32 -2.32 2.61
CA GLN A 57 14.16 -1.31 3.67
C GLN A 57 13.46 -0.05 3.17
N TRP A 58 13.88 0.48 2.01
CA TRP A 58 13.27 1.66 1.41
C TRP A 58 11.81 1.41 1.06
N VAL A 59 11.52 0.27 0.41
CA VAL A 59 10.15 -0.09 0.02
C VAL A 59 9.22 -0.19 1.23
N ILE A 60 9.67 -0.84 2.32
CA ILE A 60 8.88 -0.96 3.55
C ILE A 60 8.59 0.42 4.14
N TRP A 61 9.62 1.28 4.26
CA TRP A 61 9.43 2.62 4.80
C TRP A 61 8.50 3.45 3.93
N HIS A 62 8.68 3.40 2.60
CA HIS A 62 7.85 4.11 1.64
C HIS A 62 6.38 3.67 1.74
N LEU A 63 6.11 2.37 1.93
CA LEU A 63 4.74 1.86 2.10
C LEU A 63 4.10 2.37 3.40
N ILE A 64 4.86 2.49 4.49
CA ILE A 64 4.37 3.06 5.76
C ILE A 64 4.04 4.56 5.59
N GLU A 65 4.91 5.32 4.92
CA GLU A 65 4.67 6.73 4.62
C GLU A 65 3.41 6.92 3.75
N HIS A 66 3.28 6.08 2.72
CA HIS A 66 2.13 6.07 1.82
C HIS A 66 0.81 5.77 2.54
N ASP A 67 0.77 4.75 3.39
CA ASP A 67 -0.42 4.38 4.17
C ASP A 67 -0.82 5.47 5.16
N LEU A 68 0.16 6.10 5.83
CA LEU A 68 -0.09 7.24 6.72
C LEU A 68 -0.64 8.46 5.94
N HIS A 69 -0.07 8.76 4.77
CA HIS A 69 -0.49 9.87 3.93
C HIS A 69 -1.95 9.70 3.48
N HIS A 70 -2.27 8.58 2.83
CA HIS A 70 -3.64 8.32 2.35
C HIS A 70 -4.63 8.11 3.50
N GLY A 71 -4.18 7.55 4.63
CA GLY A 71 -5.01 7.49 5.82
C GLY A 71 -5.40 8.88 6.36
N GLY A 72 -4.50 9.86 6.23
CA GLY A 72 -4.77 11.27 6.50
C GLY A 72 -5.82 11.85 5.55
N GLU A 73 -5.68 11.62 4.24
CA GLU A 73 -6.66 12.08 3.24
C GLU A 73 -8.06 11.49 3.46
N LEU A 74 -8.13 10.20 3.81
CA LEU A 74 -9.38 9.53 4.16
C LEU A 74 -10.01 10.14 5.41
N SER A 75 -9.22 10.34 6.47
CA SER A 75 -9.70 10.98 7.71
C SER A 75 -10.21 12.40 7.46
N PHE A 76 -9.50 13.18 6.64
CA PHE A 76 -9.91 14.52 6.26
C PHE A 76 -11.25 14.51 5.51
N THR A 77 -11.40 13.61 4.53
CA THR A 77 -12.62 13.45 3.75
C THR A 77 -13.80 13.07 4.64
N LEU A 78 -13.63 12.09 5.54
CA LEU A 78 -14.65 11.71 6.52
C LEU A 78 -15.06 12.89 7.40
N GLY A 79 -14.10 13.69 7.86
CA GLY A 79 -14.34 14.90 8.65
C GLY A 79 -15.18 15.94 7.90
N MET A 80 -14.93 16.17 6.60
CA MET A 80 -15.77 17.05 5.78
C MET A 80 -17.23 16.58 5.71
N HIS A 81 -17.45 15.26 5.79
CA HIS A 81 -18.78 14.64 5.85
C HIS A 81 -19.32 14.46 7.28
N LYS A 82 -18.68 15.07 8.29
CA LYS A 82 -19.05 14.99 9.72
C LYS A 82 -19.02 13.56 10.28
N LEU A 83 -18.18 12.71 9.70
CA LEU A 83 -17.89 11.36 10.19
C LEU A 83 -16.58 11.39 10.98
N ALA A 84 -16.41 10.44 11.90
CA ALA A 84 -15.15 10.27 12.61
C ALA A 84 -14.04 9.84 11.65
N GLY A 85 -12.85 10.43 11.80
CA GLY A 85 -11.65 10.03 11.06
C GLY A 85 -11.20 8.62 11.46
N ILE A 86 -10.33 8.02 10.64
CA ILE A 86 -9.74 6.72 10.96
C ILE A 86 -8.60 6.89 11.97
N THR A 87 -8.46 5.93 12.88
CA THR A 87 -7.28 5.83 13.75
C THR A 87 -6.27 4.93 13.06
N ILE A 88 -5.05 5.44 12.89
CA ILE A 88 -3.92 4.77 12.25
C ILE A 88 -2.93 4.39 13.35
#